data_AF-A0A2J8S897-F1
#
_entry.id   AF-A0A2J8S897-F1
#
_cell.length_a   1.000
_cell.length_b   1.000
_cell.length_c   1.000
_cell.angle_alpha   90.00
_cell.angle_beta   90.00
_cell.angle_gamma   90.00
#
_symmetry.space_group_name_H-M   'P 1'
#
loop_
_entity.id
_entity.type
_entity.pdbx_description
1 polymer ?
#
loop_
_entity_poly.entity_id
_entity_poly.type
_entity_poly.pdbx_seq_one_letter_code
_entity_poly.pdbx_strand_id
1 'polypeptide(L)'
;MGSGGVVHCRCAKCFCYPTKRRIRRRPRNLTILSLPEDVLFHILKWLSVEDILAVRAVHSQLKDLVDNHATVWACASFQELWPSPGNLKLFERAAEKGNFEAAVKLGIAYLYNEGLSVSDEARAEVNGLKASRFFSLAERLNVGAAPFIWLFIRPPWSVSGSCCKAVVHESLRAECQLQRTHKASILHCLGRVLSLFEDEEKQQQAHDLFEEAAHQGCLASSYLLWESDRRTDVSDPGRCLHSFRKLRDYAAKGCWEAQLSLAKACANANQLGLEVRASNEIVCQLFQASQAVSKQQVFSVQKGLNDTMRYILIDWLVEVATMKDFTSLCLHLTVECVDRYLRRRLVPRYRLQLLGIACMVICTRFISKEILTIREAVWLTDNTYKYEDLVRMMGEIVSALEGKIRPWSRRPRLHHVTTCVATCAGALCVQHWREHHPGQTLRWACMQHCTKEPLSAESPHPVPAV
;
A
#
# COMPACT_ATOMS: atom_id res chain seq x y z
N MET A 1 -27.68 99.98 -25.42
CA MET A 1 -26.97 100.23 -24.13
C MET A 1 -27.81 99.59 -23.04
N GLY A 2 -27.40 98.60 -22.25
CA GLY A 2 -26.13 97.91 -22.12
C GLY A 2 -26.34 96.49 -21.57
N SER A 3 -25.38 95.63 -21.87
CA SER A 3 -25.31 94.21 -21.53
C SER A 3 -25.10 94.01 -20.02
N GLY A 4 -26.03 93.35 -19.33
CA GLY A 4 -25.85 92.85 -17.97
C GLY A 4 -25.49 91.37 -17.99
N GLY A 5 -24.20 91.06 -18.19
CA GLY A 5 -23.70 89.68 -18.16
C GLY A 5 -23.75 89.09 -16.75
N VAL A 6 -24.45 87.97 -16.59
CA VAL A 6 -24.41 87.16 -15.36
C VAL A 6 -23.05 86.46 -15.31
N VAL A 7 -22.17 86.91 -14.40
CA VAL A 7 -20.86 86.29 -14.18
C VAL A 7 -21.05 84.98 -13.42
N HIS A 8 -21.04 83.85 -14.14
CA HIS A 8 -20.94 82.54 -13.52
C HIS A 8 -19.53 82.34 -12.94
N CYS A 9 -19.42 82.31 -11.61
CA CYS A 9 -18.20 81.98 -10.89
C CYS A 9 -17.72 80.56 -11.27
N ARG A 10 -16.57 80.46 -11.96
CA ARG A 10 -15.88 79.19 -12.28
C ARG A 10 -14.92 78.73 -11.19
N CYS A 11 -15.19 79.02 -9.91
CA CYS A 11 -14.34 78.51 -8.84
C CYS A 11 -14.64 77.02 -8.57
N ALA A 12 -13.61 76.26 -8.19
CA ALA A 12 -13.70 74.83 -7.91
C ALA A 12 -14.72 74.46 -6.80
N LYS A 13 -15.20 75.43 -6.02
CA LYS A 13 -16.22 75.22 -4.97
C LYS A 13 -17.65 75.17 -5.50
N CYS A 14 -17.93 75.68 -6.71
CA CYS A 14 -19.30 75.74 -7.26
C CYS A 14 -19.67 74.56 -8.17
N PHE A 15 -18.70 73.73 -8.58
CA PHE A 15 -18.96 72.47 -9.29
C PHE A 15 -19.11 71.33 -8.28
N CYS A 16 -20.32 71.13 -7.76
CA CYS A 16 -20.65 69.85 -7.16
C CYS A 16 -20.68 68.79 -8.26
N TYR A 17 -19.58 68.04 -8.41
CA TYR A 17 -19.62 66.75 -9.10
C TYR A 17 -20.76 65.93 -8.47
N PRO A 18 -21.73 65.39 -9.24
CA PRO A 18 -22.60 64.37 -8.68
C PRO A 18 -21.67 63.25 -8.21
N THR A 19 -21.63 63.02 -6.90
CA THR A 19 -20.87 61.91 -6.31
C THR A 19 -21.27 60.68 -7.08
N LYS A 20 -20.33 60.10 -7.86
CA LYS A 20 -20.53 58.85 -8.57
C LYS A 20 -21.13 57.89 -7.55
N ARG A 21 -22.44 57.60 -7.65
CA ARG A 21 -23.05 56.52 -6.88
C ARG A 21 -22.18 55.31 -7.20
N ARG A 22 -21.36 54.88 -6.26
CA ARG A 22 -20.65 53.60 -6.35
C ARG A 22 -21.78 52.59 -6.43
N ILE A 23 -22.10 52.15 -7.65
CA ILE A 23 -22.86 50.94 -7.87
C ILE A 23 -22.01 49.87 -7.20
N ARG A 24 -22.36 49.50 -5.96
CA ARG A 24 -21.86 48.28 -5.32
C ARG A 24 -22.30 47.18 -6.29
N ARG A 25 -21.40 46.75 -7.18
CA ARG A 25 -21.60 45.51 -7.94
C ARG A 25 -21.88 44.47 -6.87
N ARG A 26 -23.09 43.89 -6.87
CA ARG A 26 -23.37 42.71 -6.03
C ARG A 26 -22.24 41.71 -6.32
N PRO A 27 -21.59 41.14 -5.30
CA PRO A 27 -20.62 40.08 -5.55
C PRO A 27 -21.32 39.05 -6.43
N ARG A 28 -20.71 38.70 -7.57
CA ARG A 28 -21.26 37.64 -8.41
C ARG A 28 -21.31 36.41 -7.52
N ASN A 29 -22.49 35.83 -7.33
CA ASN A 29 -22.63 34.55 -6.64
C ASN A 29 -21.97 33.50 -7.54
N LEU A 30 -20.66 33.31 -7.35
CA LEU A 30 -19.90 32.27 -8.03
C LEU A 30 -20.33 30.94 -7.42
N THR A 31 -21.04 30.14 -8.21
CA THR A 31 -21.38 28.76 -7.85
C THR A 31 -20.25 27.84 -8.24
N ILE A 32 -20.23 26.61 -7.72
CA ILE A 32 -19.22 25.61 -8.09
C ILE A 32 -19.17 25.38 -9.61
N LEU A 33 -20.32 25.48 -10.30
CA LEU A 33 -20.46 25.35 -11.76
C LEU A 33 -19.81 26.50 -12.55
N SER A 34 -19.47 27.61 -11.89
CA SER A 34 -18.76 28.73 -12.52
C SER A 34 -17.23 28.57 -12.51
N LEU A 35 -16.73 27.50 -11.87
CA LEU A 35 -15.31 27.17 -11.85
C LEU A 35 -14.88 26.51 -13.18
N PRO A 36 -13.62 26.72 -13.61
CA PRO A 36 -13.05 25.96 -14.72
C PRO A 36 -13.07 24.44 -14.46
N GLU A 37 -13.17 23.65 -15.53
CA GLU A 37 -13.22 22.19 -15.45
C GLU A 37 -12.00 21.61 -14.71
N ASP A 38 -10.80 22.18 -14.90
CA ASP A 38 -9.58 21.74 -14.21
C ASP A 38 -9.70 21.83 -12.68
N VAL A 39 -10.36 22.87 -12.18
CA VAL A 39 -10.60 23.05 -10.74
C VAL A 39 -11.63 22.04 -10.25
N LEU A 40 -12.68 21.79 -11.05
CA LEU A 40 -13.68 20.77 -10.75
C LEU A 40 -13.05 19.37 -10.71
N PHE A 41 -12.17 19.01 -11.65
CA PHE A 41 -11.42 17.76 -11.61
C PHE A 41 -10.54 17.64 -10.37
N HIS A 42 -9.89 18.75 -9.97
CA HIS A 42 -9.07 18.74 -8.76
C HIS A 42 -9.90 18.52 -7.50
N ILE A 43 -11.12 19.06 -7.43
CA ILE A 43 -12.06 18.84 -6.33
C ILE A 43 -12.53 17.38 -6.34
N LEU A 44 -12.97 16.86 -7.50
CA LEU A 44 -13.49 15.50 -7.64
C LEU A 44 -12.44 14.41 -7.37
N LYS A 45 -11.16 14.69 -7.61
CA LYS A 45 -10.04 13.76 -7.40
C LYS A 45 -9.98 13.17 -5.98
N TRP A 46 -10.44 13.90 -4.97
CA TRP A 46 -10.32 13.52 -3.57
C TRP A 46 -11.61 13.01 -2.94
N LEU A 47 -12.67 12.88 -3.76
CA LEU A 47 -13.97 12.42 -3.29
C LEU A 47 -14.05 10.89 -3.30
N SER A 48 -14.86 10.36 -2.37
CA SER A 48 -15.25 8.96 -2.41
C SER A 48 -16.13 8.69 -3.64
N VAL A 49 -16.22 7.44 -4.08
CA VAL A 49 -17.14 7.08 -5.18
C VAL A 49 -18.60 7.42 -4.84
N GLU A 50 -18.99 7.32 -3.56
CA GLU A 50 -20.34 7.68 -3.09
C GLU A 50 -20.59 9.18 -3.24
N ASP A 51 -19.62 10.01 -2.85
CA ASP A 51 -19.69 11.46 -3.03
C ASP A 51 -19.70 11.84 -4.51
N ILE A 52 -18.93 11.16 -5.36
CA ILE A 52 -18.94 11.38 -6.81
C ILE A 52 -20.32 11.05 -7.39
N LEU A 53 -20.96 9.98 -6.94
CA LEU A 53 -22.32 9.63 -7.36
C LEU A 53 -23.35 10.64 -6.85
N ALA A 54 -23.19 11.17 -5.64
CA ALA A 54 -24.02 12.25 -5.13
C ALA A 54 -23.86 13.52 -5.99
N VAL A 55 -22.62 13.93 -6.29
CA VAL A 55 -22.32 15.08 -7.18
C VAL A 55 -22.94 14.88 -8.57
N ARG A 56 -22.85 13.67 -9.13
CA ARG A 56 -23.47 13.30 -10.40
C ARG A 56 -25.00 13.46 -10.38
N ALA A 57 -25.65 13.27 -9.24
CA ALA A 57 -27.12 13.38 -9.12
C ALA A 57 -27.61 14.84 -9.01
N VAL A 58 -26.73 15.79 -8.67
CA VAL A 58 -27.13 17.17 -8.34
C VAL A 58 -27.44 18.02 -9.58
N HIS A 59 -26.69 17.89 -10.68
CA HIS A 59 -26.84 18.76 -11.85
C HIS A 59 -26.40 18.08 -13.16
N SER A 60 -27.03 18.42 -14.29
CA SER A 60 -26.71 17.84 -15.61
C SER A 60 -25.26 18.04 -16.04
N GLN A 61 -24.72 19.25 -15.88
CA GLN A 61 -23.31 19.53 -16.19
C GLN A 61 -22.34 18.68 -15.36
N LEU A 62 -22.64 18.44 -14.07
CA LEU A 62 -21.82 17.59 -13.21
C LEU A 62 -21.98 16.11 -13.59
N LYS A 63 -23.18 15.71 -14.02
CA LYS A 63 -23.40 14.39 -14.59
C LYS A 63 -22.57 14.16 -15.84
N ASP A 64 -22.58 15.10 -16.78
CA ASP A 64 -21.79 15.01 -18.01
C ASP A 64 -20.28 14.99 -17.71
N LEU A 65 -19.84 15.80 -16.74
CA LEU A 65 -18.45 15.81 -16.27
C LEU A 65 -18.04 14.45 -15.69
N VAL A 66 -18.86 13.87 -14.80
CA VAL A 66 -18.57 12.56 -14.19
C VAL A 66 -18.68 11.42 -15.20
N ASP A 67 -19.66 11.47 -16.12
CA ASP A 67 -19.91 10.34 -17.02
C ASP A 67 -18.93 10.28 -18.19
N ASN A 68 -18.49 11.41 -18.72
CA ASN A 68 -17.64 11.48 -19.91
C ASN A 68 -16.14 11.48 -19.60
N HIS A 69 -15.70 11.90 -18.41
CA HIS A 69 -14.27 12.03 -18.10
C HIS A 69 -13.73 10.80 -17.35
N ALA A 70 -12.80 10.09 -18.01
CA ALA A 70 -12.12 8.93 -17.44
C ALA A 70 -11.30 9.25 -16.18
N THR A 71 -10.72 10.46 -16.10
CA THR A 71 -9.86 10.90 -15.01
C THR A 71 -10.57 10.94 -13.66
N VAL A 72 -11.87 11.25 -13.64
CA VAL A 72 -12.71 11.24 -12.43
C VAL A 72 -12.76 9.83 -11.86
N TRP A 73 -13.05 8.84 -12.70
CA TRP A 73 -13.11 7.43 -12.30
C TRP A 73 -11.74 6.84 -11.98
N ALA A 74 -10.70 7.25 -12.69
CA ALA A 74 -9.32 6.84 -12.43
C ALA A 74 -8.82 7.29 -11.04
N CYS A 75 -9.32 8.42 -10.54
CA CYS A 75 -8.91 8.99 -9.25
C CYS A 75 -9.90 8.73 -8.10
N ALA A 76 -11.11 8.26 -8.39
CA ALA A 76 -12.14 8.00 -7.39
C ALA A 76 -11.62 7.11 -6.25
N SER A 77 -11.87 7.49 -4.99
CA SER A 77 -11.49 6.65 -3.87
C SER A 77 -12.58 5.63 -3.54
N PHE A 78 -12.17 4.39 -3.34
CA PHE A 78 -13.04 3.28 -2.89
C PHE A 78 -12.74 2.91 -1.44
N GLN A 79 -12.22 3.84 -0.64
CA GLN A 79 -11.84 3.58 0.76
C GLN A 79 -13.00 2.98 1.55
N GLU A 80 -12.74 1.93 2.34
CA GLU A 80 -13.74 1.17 3.12
C GLU A 80 -14.81 0.44 2.28
N LEU A 81 -14.83 0.60 0.96
CA LEU A 81 -15.72 -0.12 0.06
C LEU A 81 -15.03 -1.35 -0.50
N TRP A 82 -15.78 -2.44 -0.51
CA TRP A 82 -15.38 -3.70 -1.11
C TRP A 82 -16.30 -4.08 -2.27
N PRO A 83 -15.80 -4.77 -3.32
CA PRO A 83 -16.63 -5.31 -4.39
C PRO A 83 -17.74 -6.21 -3.86
N SER A 84 -18.97 -5.89 -4.25
CA SER A 84 -20.20 -6.61 -3.93
C SER A 84 -21.09 -6.66 -5.19
N PRO A 85 -22.11 -7.55 -5.28
CA PRO A 85 -22.94 -7.63 -6.48
C PRO A 85 -23.68 -6.31 -6.79
N GLY A 86 -23.96 -5.51 -5.76
CA GLY A 86 -24.64 -4.21 -5.90
C GLY A 86 -23.75 -3.08 -6.43
N ASN A 87 -22.44 -3.10 -6.13
CA ASN A 87 -21.49 -2.04 -6.54
C ASN A 87 -20.45 -2.52 -7.58
N LEU A 88 -20.51 -3.77 -8.02
CA LEU A 88 -19.53 -4.39 -8.93
C LEU A 88 -19.30 -3.57 -10.21
N LYS A 89 -20.38 -3.09 -10.84
CA LYS A 89 -20.30 -2.28 -12.07
C LYS A 89 -19.51 -0.98 -11.87
N LEU A 90 -19.55 -0.40 -10.66
CA LEU A 90 -18.79 0.81 -10.34
C LEU A 90 -17.29 0.52 -10.24
N PHE A 91 -16.93 -0.58 -9.59
CA PHE A 91 -15.55 -1.05 -9.51
C PHE A 91 -15.00 -1.39 -10.90
N GLU A 92 -15.76 -2.13 -11.72
CA GLU A 92 -15.35 -2.52 -13.07
C GLU A 92 -15.15 -1.29 -13.95
N ARG A 93 -16.10 -0.33 -13.92
CA ARG A 93 -15.98 0.95 -14.63
C ARG A 93 -14.73 1.71 -14.20
N ALA A 94 -14.48 1.84 -12.89
CA ALA A 94 -13.32 2.57 -12.40
C ALA A 94 -12.00 1.90 -12.78
N ALA A 95 -11.91 0.58 -12.64
CA ALA A 95 -10.74 -0.18 -13.06
C ALA A 95 -10.46 0.01 -14.55
N GLU A 96 -11.46 -0.12 -15.42
CA GLU A 96 -11.33 0.09 -16.87
C GLU A 96 -10.91 1.52 -17.24
N LYS A 97 -11.22 2.52 -16.40
CA LYS A 97 -10.74 3.90 -16.57
C LYS A 97 -9.34 4.14 -15.99
N GLY A 98 -8.68 3.13 -15.44
CA GLY A 98 -7.31 3.19 -14.94
C GLY A 98 -7.17 3.38 -13.43
N ASN A 99 -8.21 3.06 -12.65
CA ASN A 99 -8.15 3.15 -11.19
C ASN A 99 -7.41 1.93 -10.59
N PHE A 100 -6.24 2.17 -9.99
CA PHE A 100 -5.42 1.14 -9.37
C PHE A 100 -6.10 0.49 -8.15
N GLU A 101 -6.75 1.28 -7.29
CA GLU A 101 -7.42 0.78 -6.08
C GLU A 101 -8.53 -0.21 -6.46
N ALA A 102 -9.36 0.14 -7.45
CA ALA A 102 -10.43 -0.72 -7.94
C ALA A 102 -9.88 -2.01 -8.57
N ALA A 103 -8.82 -1.92 -9.39
CA ALA A 103 -8.21 -3.08 -10.04
C ALA A 103 -7.65 -4.09 -9.01
N VAL A 104 -6.94 -3.60 -7.98
CA VAL A 104 -6.39 -4.46 -6.92
C VAL A 104 -7.51 -5.13 -6.12
N LYS A 105 -8.52 -4.37 -5.69
CA LYS A 105 -9.64 -4.89 -4.90
C LYS A 105 -10.43 -5.94 -5.69
N LEU A 106 -10.72 -5.69 -6.96
CA LEU A 106 -11.37 -6.67 -7.84
C LEU A 106 -10.52 -7.93 -8.03
N GLY A 107 -9.23 -7.79 -8.31
CA GLY A 107 -8.33 -8.93 -8.47
C GLY A 107 -8.32 -9.84 -7.24
N ILE A 108 -8.23 -9.25 -6.04
CA ILE A 108 -8.24 -9.99 -4.77
C ILE A 108 -9.63 -10.58 -4.47
N ALA A 109 -10.72 -9.83 -4.70
CA ALA A 109 -12.08 -10.29 -4.50
C ALA A 109 -12.40 -11.51 -5.37
N TYR A 110 -12.07 -11.47 -6.66
CA TYR A 110 -12.23 -12.62 -7.55
C TYR A 110 -11.34 -13.79 -7.15
N LEU A 111 -10.07 -13.55 -6.80
CA LEU A 111 -9.12 -14.60 -6.43
C LEU A 111 -9.57 -15.41 -5.20
N TYR A 112 -10.13 -14.73 -4.20
CA TYR A 112 -10.56 -15.33 -2.94
C TYR A 112 -12.07 -15.56 -2.84
N ASN A 113 -12.81 -15.30 -3.92
CA ASN A 113 -14.27 -15.41 -3.99
C ASN A 113 -14.99 -14.64 -2.86
N GLU A 114 -14.52 -13.44 -2.56
CA GLU A 114 -15.05 -12.62 -1.47
C GLU A 114 -15.93 -11.50 -2.03
N GLY A 115 -17.18 -11.42 -1.55
CA GLY A 115 -18.13 -10.39 -1.94
C GLY A 115 -18.81 -10.62 -3.30
N LEU A 116 -18.56 -11.73 -4.00
CA LEU A 116 -19.07 -11.94 -5.36
C LEU A 116 -19.91 -13.22 -5.45
N SER A 117 -21.09 -13.12 -6.04
CA SER A 117 -21.97 -14.27 -6.29
C SER A 117 -21.69 -14.84 -7.68
N VAL A 118 -21.00 -15.98 -7.74
CA VAL A 118 -20.84 -16.77 -8.99
C VAL A 118 -21.44 -18.15 -8.75
N SER A 119 -22.22 -18.67 -9.70
CA SER A 119 -22.82 -20.02 -9.62
C SER A 119 -21.75 -21.09 -9.40
N ASP A 120 -22.12 -22.23 -8.83
CA ASP A 120 -21.17 -23.24 -8.35
C ASP A 120 -20.36 -23.94 -9.47
N GLU A 121 -20.87 -23.97 -10.69
CA GLU A 121 -20.23 -24.61 -11.84
C GLU A 121 -19.14 -23.71 -12.45
N ALA A 122 -17.92 -24.24 -12.62
CA ALA A 122 -16.74 -23.53 -13.16
C ALA A 122 -16.29 -22.25 -12.41
N ARG A 123 -16.69 -22.08 -11.15
CA ARG A 123 -16.39 -20.89 -10.32
C ARG A 123 -14.92 -20.50 -10.33
N ALA A 124 -14.00 -21.46 -10.19
CA ALA A 124 -12.58 -21.14 -10.09
C ALA A 124 -11.92 -20.75 -11.44
N GLU A 125 -12.45 -21.26 -12.56
CA GLU A 125 -11.99 -20.88 -13.88
C GLU A 125 -12.44 -19.45 -14.22
N VAL A 126 -13.74 -19.17 -14.06
CA VAL A 126 -14.30 -17.84 -14.32
C VAL A 126 -13.69 -16.78 -13.41
N ASN A 127 -13.62 -17.05 -12.10
CA ASN A 127 -13.02 -16.12 -11.15
C ASN A 127 -11.51 -15.97 -11.37
N GLY A 128 -10.81 -17.05 -11.70
CA GLY A 128 -9.38 -16.99 -12.02
C GLY A 128 -9.10 -16.13 -13.25
N LEU A 129 -9.87 -16.26 -14.33
CA LEU A 129 -9.73 -15.43 -15.53
C LEU A 129 -10.02 -13.95 -15.24
N LYS A 130 -11.07 -13.66 -14.47
CA LYS A 130 -11.38 -12.28 -14.06
C LYS A 130 -10.29 -11.69 -13.15
N ALA A 131 -9.82 -12.44 -12.16
CA ALA A 131 -8.73 -12.02 -11.30
C ALA A 131 -7.45 -11.73 -12.09
N SER A 132 -7.10 -12.60 -13.04
CA SER A 132 -5.97 -12.42 -13.96
C SER A 132 -6.06 -11.10 -14.72
N ARG A 133 -7.21 -10.81 -15.33
CA ARG A 133 -7.43 -9.55 -16.06
C ARG A 133 -7.18 -8.32 -15.17
N PHE A 134 -7.69 -8.30 -13.95
CA PHE A 134 -7.52 -7.16 -13.05
C PHE A 134 -6.13 -7.08 -12.44
N PHE A 135 -5.45 -8.20 -12.17
CA PHE A 135 -4.05 -8.20 -11.74
C PHE A 135 -3.11 -7.72 -12.84
N SER A 136 -3.30 -8.17 -14.08
CA SER A 136 -2.59 -7.67 -15.25
C SER A 136 -2.77 -6.15 -15.43
N LEU A 137 -4.01 -5.67 -15.26
CA LEU A 137 -4.30 -4.24 -15.26
C LEU A 137 -3.61 -3.49 -14.10
N ALA A 138 -3.63 -4.01 -12.89
CA ALA A 138 -3.00 -3.39 -11.73
C ALA A 138 -1.48 -3.25 -11.90
N GLU A 139 -0.81 -4.26 -12.44
CA GLU A 139 0.63 -4.23 -12.76
C GLU A 139 0.94 -3.22 -13.87
N ARG A 140 0.08 -3.11 -14.89
CA ARG A 140 0.24 -2.10 -15.96
C ARG A 140 0.06 -0.67 -15.46
N LEU A 141 -0.84 -0.44 -14.51
CA LEU A 141 -1.07 0.89 -13.92
C LEU A 141 0.06 1.33 -12.98
N ASN A 142 0.91 0.40 -12.53
CA ASN A 142 1.90 0.65 -11.48
C ASN A 142 3.34 0.41 -11.93
N VAL A 143 3.71 0.94 -13.10
CA VAL A 143 5.02 0.76 -13.76
C VAL A 143 6.21 1.17 -12.87
N GLY A 144 5.99 2.08 -11.90
CA GLY A 144 7.02 2.57 -10.99
C GLY A 144 7.23 1.77 -9.71
N ALA A 145 6.44 0.71 -9.47
CA ALA A 145 6.58 -0.14 -8.29
C ALA A 145 7.13 -1.53 -8.65
N ALA A 146 7.68 -2.21 -7.65
CA ALA A 146 8.06 -3.61 -7.80
C ALA A 146 6.79 -4.46 -8.04
N PRO A 147 6.82 -5.41 -9.01
CA PRO A 147 5.69 -6.27 -9.27
C PRO A 147 5.32 -7.10 -8.01
N PHE A 148 4.03 -7.20 -7.72
CA PHE A 148 3.54 -7.70 -6.43
C PHE A 148 2.46 -8.78 -6.57
N ILE A 149 1.85 -8.97 -7.74
CA ILE A 149 0.74 -9.94 -7.88
C ILE A 149 1.16 -11.39 -7.56
N TRP A 150 2.44 -11.72 -7.76
CA TRP A 150 3.00 -13.06 -7.46
C TRP A 150 2.78 -13.48 -5.99
N LEU A 151 2.64 -12.52 -5.07
CA LEU A 151 2.36 -12.75 -3.65
C LEU A 151 1.01 -13.45 -3.42
N PHE A 152 0.04 -13.18 -4.27
CA PHE A 152 -1.32 -13.70 -4.12
C PHE A 152 -1.49 -15.07 -4.76
N ILE A 153 -0.71 -15.35 -5.81
CA ILE A 153 -0.76 -16.60 -6.58
C ILE A 153 0.32 -17.62 -6.17
N ARG A 154 1.02 -17.41 -5.04
CA ARG A 154 2.03 -18.35 -4.52
C ARG A 154 1.49 -19.79 -4.41
N PRO A 155 2.31 -20.81 -4.74
CA PRO A 155 2.02 -22.23 -4.49
C PRO A 155 1.99 -22.53 -2.98
N PRO A 156 1.45 -23.70 -2.56
CA PRO A 156 0.94 -24.80 -3.37
C PRO A 156 -0.44 -24.52 -3.99
N TRP A 157 -0.69 -25.13 -5.15
CA TRP A 157 -2.00 -25.16 -5.80
C TRP A 157 -2.61 -26.55 -5.66
N SER A 158 -3.95 -26.63 -5.64
CA SER A 158 -4.62 -27.93 -5.60
C SER A 158 -4.34 -28.72 -6.88
N VAL A 159 -3.94 -29.99 -6.72
CA VAL A 159 -3.72 -30.96 -7.81
C VAL A 159 -5.03 -31.55 -8.35
N SER A 160 -6.12 -31.44 -7.60
CA SER A 160 -7.41 -32.10 -7.88
C SER A 160 -8.36 -31.32 -8.79
N GLY A 161 -7.89 -30.25 -9.43
CA GLY A 161 -8.68 -29.42 -10.35
C GLY A 161 -9.36 -28.18 -9.73
N SER A 162 -9.39 -27.11 -10.54
CA SER A 162 -10.02 -25.79 -10.32
C SER A 162 -9.47 -24.94 -9.14
N CYS A 163 -8.16 -24.68 -9.13
CA CYS A 163 -7.55 -23.69 -8.22
C CYS A 163 -7.53 -22.29 -8.86
N CYS A 164 -8.23 -21.30 -8.27
CA CYS A 164 -8.24 -19.92 -8.79
C CYS A 164 -6.83 -19.35 -9.01
N LYS A 165 -5.89 -19.60 -8.09
CA LYS A 165 -4.50 -19.13 -8.18
C LYS A 165 -3.77 -19.75 -9.38
N ALA A 166 -3.98 -21.03 -9.65
CA ALA A 166 -3.39 -21.72 -10.80
C ALA A 166 -3.97 -21.19 -12.11
N VAL A 167 -5.29 -20.97 -12.18
CA VAL A 167 -5.94 -20.37 -13.35
C VAL A 167 -5.40 -18.97 -13.62
N VAL A 168 -5.18 -18.15 -12.58
CA VAL A 168 -4.54 -16.83 -12.75
C VAL A 168 -3.14 -16.98 -13.32
N HIS A 169 -2.32 -17.88 -12.78
CA HIS A 169 -0.97 -18.12 -13.28
C HIS A 169 -0.96 -18.51 -14.75
N GLU A 170 -1.76 -19.51 -15.15
CA GLU A 170 -1.84 -19.97 -16.54
C GLU A 170 -2.41 -18.89 -17.47
N SER A 171 -3.41 -18.14 -17.02
CA SER A 171 -3.98 -17.04 -17.79
C SER A 171 -2.97 -15.91 -18.04
N LEU A 172 -2.18 -15.53 -17.03
CA LEU A 172 -1.11 -14.54 -17.18
C LEU A 172 0.01 -15.05 -18.10
N ARG A 173 0.35 -16.35 -18.01
CA ARG A 173 1.31 -17.00 -18.92
C ARG A 173 0.82 -16.95 -20.37
N ALA A 174 -0.45 -17.28 -20.61
CA ALA A 174 -1.06 -17.20 -21.94
C ALA A 174 -1.14 -15.75 -22.46
N GLU A 175 -1.52 -14.79 -21.60
CA GLU A 175 -1.47 -13.36 -21.95
C GLU A 175 -0.06 -12.98 -22.40
N CYS A 176 0.97 -13.43 -21.67
CA CYS A 176 2.38 -13.22 -21.98
C CYS A 176 2.84 -13.77 -23.33
N GLN A 177 2.22 -14.82 -23.86
CA GLN A 177 2.53 -15.37 -25.18
C GLN A 177 1.86 -14.58 -26.33
N LEU A 178 0.69 -13.98 -26.09
CA LEU A 178 -0.13 -13.36 -27.15
C LEU A 178 0.28 -11.92 -27.49
N GLN A 179 0.45 -11.05 -26.49
CA GLN A 179 0.85 -9.65 -26.72
C GLN A 179 2.40 -9.52 -26.82
N ARG A 180 2.98 -8.46 -27.40
CA ARG A 180 4.46 -8.33 -27.48
C ARG A 180 5.05 -7.16 -26.70
N THR A 181 4.23 -6.31 -26.08
CA THR A 181 4.69 -5.05 -25.47
C THR A 181 4.27 -4.94 -24.00
N HIS A 182 5.14 -4.34 -23.17
CA HIS A 182 4.92 -3.96 -21.78
C HIS A 182 4.54 -5.10 -20.80
N LYS A 183 5.31 -6.20 -20.79
CA LYS A 183 5.05 -7.38 -19.93
C LYS A 183 6.08 -7.67 -18.86
N ALA A 184 7.12 -6.85 -18.79
CA ALA A 184 8.21 -6.93 -17.83
C ALA A 184 7.75 -7.30 -16.40
N SER A 185 6.69 -6.65 -15.89
CA SER A 185 6.15 -6.89 -14.54
C SER A 185 5.44 -8.25 -14.40
N ILE A 186 4.66 -8.64 -15.39
CA ILE A 186 3.94 -9.92 -15.39
C ILE A 186 4.92 -11.09 -15.52
N LEU A 187 5.90 -10.99 -16.43
CA LEU A 187 6.97 -11.97 -16.59
C LEU A 187 7.79 -12.14 -15.31
N HIS A 188 8.13 -11.02 -14.64
CA HIS A 188 8.75 -11.07 -13.32
C HIS A 188 7.88 -11.84 -12.33
N CYS A 189 6.58 -11.56 -12.27
CA CYS A 189 5.67 -12.25 -11.35
C CYS A 189 5.59 -13.75 -11.62
N LEU A 190 5.51 -14.17 -12.89
CA LEU A 190 5.51 -15.58 -13.28
C LEU A 190 6.83 -16.25 -12.88
N GLY A 191 7.97 -15.63 -13.19
CA GLY A 191 9.29 -16.12 -12.79
C GLY A 191 9.41 -16.26 -11.27
N ARG A 192 8.91 -15.28 -10.50
CA ARG A 192 8.89 -15.35 -9.03
C ARG A 192 8.07 -16.52 -8.52
N VAL A 193 6.91 -16.80 -9.10
CA VAL A 193 6.10 -17.97 -8.72
C VAL A 193 6.85 -19.27 -9.01
N LEU A 194 7.45 -19.40 -10.20
CA LEU A 194 8.20 -20.61 -10.57
C LEU A 194 9.44 -20.81 -9.69
N SER A 195 10.11 -19.72 -9.29
CA SER A 195 11.27 -19.77 -8.38
C SER A 195 10.96 -20.28 -6.97
N LEU A 196 9.68 -20.41 -6.60
CA LEU A 196 9.26 -20.97 -5.31
C LEU A 196 9.19 -22.50 -5.30
N PHE A 197 9.21 -23.15 -6.46
CA PHE A 197 9.25 -24.61 -6.55
C PHE A 197 10.69 -25.12 -6.41
N GLU A 198 10.89 -26.28 -5.81
CA GLU A 198 12.24 -26.87 -5.64
C GLU A 198 12.71 -27.66 -6.89
N ASP A 199 11.86 -27.73 -7.91
CA ASP A 199 12.09 -28.46 -9.16
C ASP A 199 13.05 -27.70 -10.09
N GLU A 200 14.10 -28.37 -10.56
CA GLU A 200 15.15 -27.77 -11.40
C GLU A 200 14.61 -27.26 -12.75
N GLU A 201 13.65 -27.96 -13.35
CA GLU A 201 13.03 -27.55 -14.62
C GLU A 201 12.25 -26.23 -14.42
N LYS A 202 11.49 -26.11 -13.32
CA LYS A 202 10.78 -24.87 -12.97
C LYS A 202 11.73 -23.74 -12.60
N GLN A 203 12.86 -24.03 -11.96
CA GLN A 203 13.89 -23.03 -11.70
C GLN A 203 14.52 -22.52 -13.01
N GLN A 204 14.76 -23.40 -13.98
CA GLN A 204 15.22 -22.99 -15.31
C GLN A 204 14.17 -22.14 -16.03
N GLN A 205 12.90 -22.55 -16.04
CA GLN A 205 11.81 -21.74 -16.60
C GLN A 205 11.69 -20.38 -15.90
N ALA A 206 11.91 -20.31 -14.58
CA ALA A 206 11.94 -19.04 -13.85
C ALA A 206 13.08 -18.14 -14.34
N HIS A 207 14.27 -18.70 -14.55
CA HIS A 207 15.44 -18.01 -15.07
C HIS A 207 15.16 -17.39 -16.45
N ASP A 208 14.63 -18.18 -17.39
CA ASP A 208 14.30 -17.73 -18.75
C ASP A 208 13.27 -16.58 -18.73
N LEU A 209 12.27 -16.65 -17.85
CA LEU A 209 11.30 -15.57 -17.65
C LEU A 209 11.93 -14.30 -17.07
N PHE A 210 12.91 -14.42 -16.18
CA PHE A 210 13.65 -13.28 -15.66
C PHE A 210 14.52 -12.63 -16.73
N GLU A 211 15.15 -13.40 -17.62
CA GLU A 211 15.92 -12.87 -18.76
C GLU A 211 15.03 -12.07 -19.70
N GLU A 212 13.89 -12.63 -20.10
CA GLU A 212 12.93 -11.93 -20.96
C GLU A 212 12.38 -10.66 -20.28
N ALA A 213 12.05 -10.73 -18.98
CA ALA A 213 11.63 -9.55 -18.22
C ALA A 213 12.73 -8.48 -18.14
N ALA A 214 13.99 -8.88 -17.99
CA ALA A 214 15.14 -7.98 -17.93
C ALA A 214 15.39 -7.30 -19.29
N HIS A 215 15.26 -8.03 -20.40
CA HIS A 215 15.32 -7.46 -21.76
C HIS A 215 14.25 -6.41 -22.00
N GLN A 216 13.07 -6.57 -21.41
CA GLN A 216 11.98 -5.59 -21.44
C GLN A 216 12.14 -4.45 -20.40
N GLY A 217 13.26 -4.39 -19.68
CA GLY A 217 13.59 -3.30 -18.75
C GLY A 217 13.17 -3.50 -17.30
N CYS A 218 12.79 -4.72 -16.87
CA CYS A 218 12.49 -5.01 -15.47
C CYS A 218 13.77 -5.00 -14.59
N LEU A 219 14.00 -3.91 -13.86
CA LEU A 219 15.14 -3.78 -12.96
C LEU A 219 15.17 -4.87 -11.87
N ALA A 220 14.00 -5.27 -11.35
CA ALA A 220 13.90 -6.30 -10.33
C ALA A 220 14.37 -7.67 -10.86
N SER A 221 14.00 -8.04 -12.09
CA SER A 221 14.51 -9.26 -12.73
C SER A 221 16.00 -9.18 -13.05
N SER A 222 16.47 -8.03 -13.56
CA SER A 222 17.91 -7.83 -13.82
C SER A 222 18.76 -8.00 -12.56
N TYR A 223 18.28 -7.51 -11.40
CA TYR A 223 18.96 -7.72 -10.13
C TYR A 223 18.97 -9.19 -9.69
N LEU A 224 17.85 -9.91 -9.86
CA LEU A 224 17.77 -11.33 -9.46
C LEU A 224 18.73 -12.21 -10.28
N LEU A 225 18.81 -11.98 -11.60
CA LEU A 225 19.80 -12.64 -12.46
C LEU A 225 21.24 -12.31 -12.03
N TRP A 226 21.50 -11.05 -11.72
CA TRP A 226 22.80 -10.66 -11.19
C TRP A 226 23.13 -11.36 -9.86
N GLU A 227 22.14 -11.52 -8.97
CA GLU A 227 22.33 -12.17 -7.68
C GLU A 227 22.62 -13.67 -7.80
N SER A 228 22.02 -14.37 -8.78
CA SER A 228 22.34 -15.76 -9.10
C SER A 228 23.74 -15.89 -9.72
N ASP A 229 24.07 -15.06 -10.70
CA ASP A 229 25.36 -15.08 -11.41
C ASP A 229 26.54 -14.69 -10.50
N ARG A 230 26.29 -13.84 -9.50
CA ARG A 230 27.35 -13.39 -8.59
C ARG A 230 28.09 -14.54 -7.92
N ARG A 231 27.41 -15.65 -7.61
CA ARG A 231 28.04 -16.79 -6.91
C ARG A 231 29.13 -17.46 -7.76
N THR A 232 28.98 -17.44 -9.08
CA THR A 232 29.96 -18.02 -10.02
C THR A 232 31.03 -16.99 -10.40
N ASP A 233 30.65 -15.72 -10.55
CA ASP A 233 31.54 -14.61 -10.98
C ASP A 233 32.64 -14.23 -9.97
N VAL A 234 32.49 -14.52 -8.67
CA VAL A 234 33.52 -14.18 -7.65
C VAL A 234 34.85 -14.92 -7.88
N SER A 235 34.84 -15.98 -8.67
CA SER A 235 36.01 -16.82 -8.93
C SER A 235 37.04 -16.17 -9.89
N ASP A 236 36.59 -15.27 -10.77
CA ASP A 236 37.45 -14.59 -11.75
C ASP A 236 37.45 -13.06 -11.50
N PRO A 237 38.63 -12.42 -11.33
CA PRO A 237 38.70 -10.98 -11.05
C PRO A 237 38.06 -10.09 -12.12
N GLY A 238 38.13 -10.48 -13.40
CA GLY A 238 37.55 -9.71 -14.51
C GLY A 238 36.02 -9.74 -14.52
N ARG A 239 35.44 -10.94 -14.38
CA ARG A 239 33.98 -11.14 -14.27
C ARG A 239 33.42 -10.49 -13.01
N CYS A 240 34.12 -10.60 -11.88
CA CYS A 240 33.75 -9.94 -10.63
C CYS A 240 33.62 -8.42 -10.82
N LEU A 241 34.60 -7.78 -11.49
CA LEU A 241 34.57 -6.34 -11.74
C LEU A 241 33.44 -5.93 -12.71
N HIS A 242 33.16 -6.73 -13.73
CA HIS A 242 32.01 -6.52 -14.63
C HIS A 242 30.67 -6.65 -13.89
N SER A 243 30.56 -7.65 -13.04
CA SER A 243 29.39 -7.88 -12.17
C SER A 243 29.12 -6.66 -11.28
N PHE A 244 30.15 -6.06 -10.68
CA PHE A 244 29.99 -4.85 -9.89
C PHE A 244 29.61 -3.61 -10.69
N ARG A 245 30.07 -3.48 -11.95
CA ARG A 245 29.61 -2.40 -12.84
C ARG A 245 28.12 -2.49 -13.10
N LYS A 246 27.62 -3.69 -13.43
CA LYS A 246 26.17 -3.94 -13.58
C LYS A 246 25.40 -3.56 -12.31
N LEU A 247 25.89 -3.97 -11.14
CA LEU A 247 25.28 -3.65 -9.85
C LEU A 247 25.15 -2.13 -9.63
N ARG A 248 26.21 -1.37 -9.93
CA ARG A 248 26.21 0.09 -9.83
C ARG A 248 25.20 0.72 -10.80
N ASP A 249 25.11 0.21 -12.02
CA ASP A 249 24.16 0.71 -13.01
C ASP A 249 22.71 0.44 -12.58
N TYR A 250 22.41 -0.73 -12.02
CA TYR A 250 21.09 -1.02 -11.45
C TYR A 250 20.76 -0.13 -10.25
N ALA A 251 21.74 0.11 -9.38
CA ALA A 251 21.59 1.01 -8.24
C ALA A 251 21.30 2.45 -8.68
N ALA A 252 21.98 2.93 -9.73
CA ALA A 252 21.77 4.25 -10.32
C ALA A 252 20.39 4.39 -10.99
N LYS A 253 19.87 3.32 -11.59
CA LYS A 253 18.50 3.26 -12.16
C LYS A 253 17.40 3.20 -11.10
N GLY A 254 17.75 3.13 -9.81
CA GLY A 254 16.79 3.19 -8.70
C GLY A 254 16.38 1.83 -8.13
N CYS A 255 17.03 0.72 -8.51
CA CYS A 255 16.82 -0.58 -7.87
C CYS A 255 17.41 -0.55 -6.46
N TRP A 256 16.55 -0.65 -5.44
CA TRP A 256 16.99 -0.54 -4.06
C TRP A 256 17.75 -1.80 -3.62
N GLU A 257 17.38 -3.00 -4.12
CA GLU A 257 18.13 -4.25 -3.86
C GLU A 257 19.60 -4.07 -4.26
N ALA A 258 19.80 -3.49 -5.45
CA ALA A 258 21.12 -3.20 -5.98
C ALA A 258 21.87 -2.16 -5.13
N GLN A 259 21.18 -1.09 -4.70
CA GLN A 259 21.77 -0.08 -3.81
C GLN A 259 22.22 -0.67 -2.46
N LEU A 260 21.40 -1.54 -1.85
CA LEU A 260 21.75 -2.19 -0.59
C LEU A 260 22.92 -3.17 -0.79
N SER A 261 22.88 -3.98 -1.84
CA SER A 261 23.94 -4.94 -2.14
C SER A 261 25.27 -4.24 -2.47
N LEU A 262 25.22 -3.09 -3.15
CA LEU A 262 26.38 -2.24 -3.38
C LEU A 262 26.94 -1.68 -2.07
N ALA A 263 26.08 -1.14 -1.20
CA ALA A 263 26.52 -0.63 0.10
C ALA A 263 27.14 -1.72 0.99
N LYS A 264 26.58 -2.94 0.98
CA LYS A 264 27.16 -4.10 1.67
C LYS A 264 28.53 -4.47 1.11
N ALA A 265 28.69 -4.46 -0.22
CA ALA A 265 29.98 -4.73 -0.86
C ALA A 265 31.02 -3.64 -0.54
N CYS A 266 30.62 -2.36 -0.48
CA CYS A 266 31.49 -1.25 -0.09
C CYS A 266 31.93 -1.33 1.38
N ALA A 267 31.06 -1.81 2.28
CA ALA A 267 31.40 -2.00 3.69
C ALA A 267 32.42 -3.13 3.92
N ASN A 268 32.45 -4.13 3.03
CA ASN A 268 33.44 -5.19 3.04
C ASN A 268 34.67 -4.74 2.23
N ALA A 269 35.60 -4.06 2.91
CA ALA A 269 36.70 -3.24 2.38
C ALA A 269 37.64 -3.84 1.29
N ASN A 270 37.45 -5.09 0.85
CA ASN A 270 38.36 -5.78 -0.07
C ASN A 270 37.77 -6.14 -1.45
N GLN A 271 36.49 -5.88 -1.74
CA GLN A 271 35.87 -6.42 -2.97
C GLN A 271 35.89 -5.50 -4.19
N LEU A 272 36.06 -4.19 -4.01
CA LEU A 272 35.76 -3.21 -5.06
C LEU A 272 36.94 -2.35 -5.50
N GLY A 273 38.08 -2.40 -4.79
CA GLY A 273 39.23 -1.54 -5.07
C GLY A 273 38.92 -0.03 -5.02
N LEU A 274 37.77 0.35 -4.47
CA LEU A 274 37.32 1.73 -4.34
C LEU A 274 38.06 2.40 -3.19
N GLU A 275 38.34 3.69 -3.34
CA GLU A 275 38.83 4.50 -2.23
C GLU A 275 37.85 4.46 -1.06
N VAL A 276 38.38 4.36 0.15
CA VAL A 276 37.60 4.30 1.41
C VAL A 276 36.62 5.47 1.51
N ARG A 277 36.98 6.66 1.00
CA ARG A 277 36.11 7.84 0.98
C ARG A 277 34.88 7.63 0.09
N ALA A 278 35.06 7.15 -1.14
CA ALA A 278 33.97 6.87 -2.07
C ALA A 278 33.03 5.76 -1.55
N SER A 279 33.60 4.71 -0.95
CA SER A 279 32.83 3.63 -0.31
C SER A 279 31.99 4.16 0.86
N ASN A 280 32.56 5.02 1.70
CA ASN A 280 31.86 5.65 2.81
C ASN A 280 30.76 6.60 2.33
N GLU A 281 30.98 7.35 1.24
CA GLU A 281 29.98 8.23 0.65
C GLU A 281 28.77 7.46 0.13
N ILE A 282 28.96 6.35 -0.59
CA ILE A 282 27.86 5.51 -1.08
C ILE A 282 27.01 4.99 0.09
N VAL A 283 27.66 4.50 1.14
CA VAL A 283 27.00 4.00 2.35
C VAL A 283 26.27 5.15 3.07
N CYS A 284 26.91 6.31 3.20
CA CYS A 284 26.30 7.50 3.80
C CYS A 284 25.10 8.01 3.00
N GLN A 285 25.18 8.07 1.68
CA GLN A 285 24.10 8.50 0.80
C GLN A 285 22.88 7.57 0.91
N LEU A 286 23.09 6.25 0.91
CA LEU A 286 22.00 5.28 1.13
C LEU A 286 21.30 5.53 2.47
N PHE A 287 22.07 5.85 3.50
CA PHE A 287 21.56 6.09 4.83
C PHE A 287 20.97 7.49 5.05
N GLN A 288 21.45 8.51 4.36
CA GLN A 288 20.87 9.86 4.37
C GLN A 288 19.57 9.93 3.55
N ALA A 289 19.51 9.19 2.44
CA ALA A 289 18.28 8.97 1.69
C ALA A 289 17.21 8.25 2.54
N SER A 290 17.62 7.57 3.62
CA SER A 290 16.74 6.95 4.60
C SER A 290 16.36 7.92 5.73
N GLN A 291 15.25 8.63 5.57
CA GLN A 291 14.71 9.46 6.66
C GLN A 291 13.99 8.60 7.71
N ALA A 292 14.25 8.83 8.99
CA ALA A 292 13.43 8.21 10.04
C ALA A 292 12.00 8.75 9.96
N VAL A 293 11.02 7.86 10.05
CA VAL A 293 9.63 8.29 10.21
C VAL A 293 9.49 8.84 11.63
N SER A 294 9.18 10.12 11.75
CA SER A 294 8.89 10.72 13.06
C SER A 294 7.61 10.11 13.63
N LYS A 295 7.55 9.89 14.94
CA LYS A 295 6.33 9.43 15.64
C LYS A 295 5.11 10.31 15.30
N GLN A 296 5.32 11.62 15.15
CA GLN A 296 4.28 12.58 14.77
C GLN A 296 3.74 12.33 13.34
N GLN A 297 4.57 11.79 12.44
CA GLN A 297 4.14 11.49 11.09
C GLN A 297 3.24 10.25 11.04
N VAL A 298 3.50 9.22 11.87
CA VAL A 298 2.69 7.98 11.89
C VAL A 298 1.24 8.26 12.29
N PHE A 299 1.04 9.09 13.31
CA PHE A 299 -0.29 9.44 13.80
C PHE A 299 -0.84 10.75 13.22
N SER A 300 -0.23 11.29 12.16
CA SER A 300 -0.65 12.57 11.56
C SER A 300 -2.11 12.57 11.09
N VAL A 301 -2.62 11.41 10.65
CA VAL A 301 -4.00 11.23 10.22
C VAL A 301 -4.87 10.66 11.35
N GLN A 302 -4.31 9.94 12.31
CA GLN A 302 -5.07 9.17 13.30
C GLN A 302 -5.67 10.07 14.39
N LYS A 303 -7.00 10.04 14.54
CA LYS A 303 -7.72 10.82 15.55
C LYS A 303 -7.97 10.08 16.87
N GLY A 304 -7.72 8.77 16.94
CA GLY A 304 -8.08 7.92 18.08
C GLY A 304 -7.09 6.81 18.44
N LEU A 305 -5.87 6.85 17.89
CA LEU A 305 -4.81 5.90 18.21
C LEU A 305 -3.68 6.60 18.97
N ASN A 306 -3.10 5.90 19.94
CA ASN A 306 -1.96 6.38 20.72
C ASN A 306 -0.72 5.47 20.56
N ASP A 307 0.44 5.96 20.97
CA ASP A 307 1.71 5.22 20.90
C ASP A 307 1.65 3.90 21.68
N THR A 308 0.90 3.89 22.79
CA THR A 308 0.68 2.69 23.62
C THR A 308 -0.07 1.60 22.86
N MET A 309 -1.12 1.92 22.10
CA MET A 309 -1.84 0.93 21.28
C MET A 309 -0.94 0.34 20.19
N ARG A 310 -0.09 1.17 19.58
CA ARG A 310 0.92 0.70 18.62
C ARG A 310 1.96 -0.20 19.29
N TYR A 311 2.43 0.16 20.48
CA TYR A 311 3.35 -0.66 21.26
C TYR A 311 2.74 -2.04 21.55
N ILE A 312 1.51 -2.08 22.06
CA ILE A 312 0.79 -3.32 22.37
C ILE A 312 0.64 -4.18 21.10
N LEU A 313 0.31 -3.58 19.95
CA LEU A 313 0.25 -4.31 18.69
C LEU A 313 1.61 -4.92 18.31
N ILE A 314 2.69 -4.14 18.40
CA ILE A 314 4.02 -4.59 18.01
C ILE A 314 4.50 -5.71 18.93
N ASP A 315 4.27 -5.58 20.24
CA ASP A 315 4.59 -6.60 21.24
C ASP A 315 3.90 -7.93 20.90
N TRP A 316 2.61 -7.89 20.59
CA TRP A 316 1.87 -9.06 20.11
C TRP A 316 2.43 -9.62 18.79
N LEU A 317 2.81 -8.78 17.83
CA LEU A 317 3.42 -9.24 16.58
C LEU A 317 4.81 -9.88 16.80
N VAL A 318 5.56 -9.46 17.83
CA VAL A 318 6.82 -10.12 18.23
C VAL A 318 6.55 -11.53 18.72
N GLU A 319 5.50 -11.73 19.54
CA GLU A 319 5.09 -13.06 20.00
C GLU A 319 4.72 -13.96 18.82
N VAL A 320 3.90 -13.47 17.88
CA VAL A 320 3.51 -14.21 16.68
C VAL A 320 4.72 -14.57 15.83
N ALA A 321 5.63 -13.61 15.60
CA ALA A 321 6.84 -13.84 14.83
C ALA A 321 7.75 -14.89 15.48
N THR A 322 7.85 -14.86 16.82
CA THR A 322 8.64 -15.85 17.58
C THR A 322 7.98 -17.23 17.53
N MET A 323 6.67 -17.31 17.67
CA MET A 323 5.92 -18.57 17.60
C MET A 323 6.02 -19.25 16.22
N LYS A 324 6.13 -18.46 15.15
CA LYS A 324 6.23 -18.94 13.76
C LYS A 324 7.66 -18.96 13.22
N ASP A 325 8.66 -18.73 14.07
CA ASP A 325 10.08 -18.65 13.70
C ASP A 325 10.37 -17.69 12.52
N PHE A 326 9.60 -16.60 12.42
CA PHE A 326 9.83 -15.58 11.41
C PHE A 326 11.05 -14.72 11.73
N THR A 327 11.85 -14.43 10.70
CA THR A 327 13.05 -13.61 10.86
C THR A 327 12.72 -12.20 11.37
N SER A 328 13.66 -11.60 12.09
CA SER A 328 13.56 -10.21 12.52
C SER A 328 13.29 -9.28 11.33
N LEU A 329 13.88 -9.53 10.16
CA LEU A 329 13.61 -8.76 8.94
C LEU A 329 12.12 -8.77 8.56
N CYS A 330 11.44 -9.90 8.66
CA CYS A 330 10.01 -10.02 8.37
C CYS A 330 9.16 -9.18 9.33
N LEU A 331 9.49 -9.22 10.63
CA LEU A 331 8.85 -8.38 11.65
C LEU A 331 9.05 -6.89 11.35
N HIS A 332 10.28 -6.46 11.02
CA HIS A 332 10.56 -5.06 10.70
C HIS A 332 9.76 -4.57 9.48
N LEU A 333 9.67 -5.38 8.43
CA LEU A 333 8.85 -5.07 7.25
C LEU A 333 7.36 -4.98 7.61
N THR A 334 6.89 -5.83 8.51
CA THR A 334 5.50 -5.82 8.98
C THR A 334 5.20 -4.53 9.74
N VAL A 335 6.04 -4.15 10.70
CA VAL A 335 5.87 -2.90 11.47
C VAL A 335 5.90 -1.68 10.55
N GLU A 336 6.80 -1.66 9.58
CA GLU A 336 6.86 -0.57 8.62
C GLU A 336 5.61 -0.52 7.71
N CYS A 337 5.11 -1.67 7.29
CA CYS A 337 3.88 -1.79 6.51
C CYS A 337 2.69 -1.20 7.28
N VAL A 338 2.57 -1.53 8.58
CA VAL A 338 1.57 -0.97 9.50
C VAL A 338 1.71 0.56 9.59
N ASP A 339 2.91 1.05 9.88
CA ASP A 339 3.15 2.50 10.04
C ASP A 339 2.89 3.28 8.74
N ARG A 340 3.18 2.70 7.58
CA ARG A 340 2.87 3.31 6.28
C ARG A 340 1.37 3.35 6.02
N TYR A 341 0.64 2.32 6.42
CA TYR A 341 -0.82 2.29 6.28
C TYR A 341 -1.49 3.31 7.21
N LEU A 342 -1.07 3.39 8.48
CA LEU A 342 -1.57 4.37 9.45
C LEU A 342 -1.32 5.83 9.03
N ARG A 343 -0.34 6.09 8.19
CA ARG A 343 -0.10 7.43 7.60
C ARG A 343 -1.07 7.81 6.50
N ARG A 344 -1.77 6.85 5.91
CA ARG A 344 -2.61 7.06 4.72
C ARG A 344 -4.10 6.88 5.01
N ARG A 345 -4.46 5.96 5.92
CA ARG A 345 -5.86 5.59 6.19
C ARG A 345 -6.16 5.68 7.67
N LEU A 346 -7.34 6.20 8.01
CA LEU A 346 -7.88 6.20 9.38
C LEU A 346 -8.20 4.77 9.79
N VAL A 347 -7.72 4.33 10.95
CA VAL A 347 -7.97 2.98 11.45
C VAL A 347 -8.62 3.06 12.83
N PRO A 348 -9.83 2.53 13.00
CA PRO A 348 -10.44 2.48 14.30
C PRO A 348 -9.70 1.46 15.18
N ARG A 349 -9.68 1.71 16.48
CA ARG A 349 -8.97 0.89 17.48
C ARG A 349 -9.24 -0.61 17.32
N TYR A 350 -10.50 -1.00 17.13
CA TYR A 350 -10.91 -2.40 17.06
C TYR A 350 -10.45 -3.12 15.77
N ARG A 351 -9.92 -2.41 14.77
CA ARG A 351 -9.32 -2.99 13.55
C ARG A 351 -7.80 -2.97 13.55
N LEU A 352 -7.17 -2.44 14.61
CA LEU A 352 -5.71 -2.31 14.65
C LEU A 352 -5.00 -3.68 14.66
N GLN A 353 -5.56 -4.68 15.37
CA GLN A 353 -5.03 -6.05 15.35
C GLN A 353 -5.19 -6.69 13.97
N LEU A 354 -6.37 -6.53 13.34
CA LEU A 354 -6.62 -6.97 11.96
C LEU A 354 -5.60 -6.38 10.97
N LEU A 355 -5.28 -5.09 11.10
CA LEU A 355 -4.25 -4.44 10.29
C LEU A 355 -2.89 -5.10 10.48
N GLY A 356 -2.45 -5.28 11.73
CA GLY A 356 -1.14 -5.85 12.04
C GLY A 356 -0.96 -7.26 11.49
N ILE A 357 -1.94 -8.14 11.71
CA ILE A 357 -1.85 -9.52 11.23
C ILE A 357 -1.96 -9.60 9.70
N ALA A 358 -2.80 -8.76 9.05
CA ALA A 358 -2.88 -8.71 7.59
C ALA A 358 -1.58 -8.18 6.96
N CYS A 359 -0.94 -7.18 7.58
CA CYS A 359 0.40 -6.73 7.18
C CYS A 359 1.41 -7.88 7.28
N MET A 360 1.36 -8.69 8.35
CA MET A 360 2.27 -9.84 8.51
C MET A 360 2.05 -10.90 7.44
N VAL A 361 0.79 -11.22 7.10
CA VAL A 361 0.44 -12.13 6.00
C VAL A 361 1.04 -11.64 4.67
N ILE A 362 0.93 -10.34 4.37
CA ILE A 362 1.51 -9.76 3.15
C ILE A 362 3.05 -9.82 3.18
N CYS A 363 3.67 -9.42 4.29
CA CYS A 363 5.13 -9.36 4.42
C CYS A 363 5.78 -10.74 4.42
N THR A 364 5.18 -11.74 5.07
CA THR A 364 5.68 -13.14 5.04
C THR A 364 5.66 -13.69 3.62
N ARG A 365 4.57 -13.46 2.86
CA ARG A 365 4.50 -13.79 1.43
C ARG A 365 5.51 -13.05 0.57
N PHE A 366 6.05 -11.93 1.03
CA PHE A 366 7.03 -11.16 0.27
C PHE A 366 8.47 -11.62 0.52
N ILE A 367 8.84 -11.88 1.78
CA ILE A 367 10.25 -12.09 2.16
C ILE A 367 10.58 -13.54 2.53
N SER A 368 9.59 -14.33 2.94
CA SER A 368 9.83 -15.65 3.55
C SER A 368 9.47 -16.80 2.60
N LYS A 369 10.14 -17.94 2.80
CA LYS A 369 9.76 -19.21 2.18
C LYS A 369 8.48 -19.73 2.83
N GLU A 370 8.50 -19.82 4.16
CA GLU A 370 7.33 -20.12 4.98
C GLU A 370 6.40 -18.91 5.08
N ILE A 371 5.11 -19.11 4.81
CA ILE A 371 4.11 -18.03 4.79
C ILE A 371 3.16 -18.16 5.97
N LEU A 372 2.69 -17.02 6.48
CA LEU A 372 1.51 -17.02 7.35
C LEU A 372 0.26 -17.09 6.46
N THR A 373 -0.48 -18.19 6.52
CA THR A 373 -1.72 -18.33 5.75
C THR A 373 -2.85 -17.49 6.37
N ILE A 374 -3.89 -17.19 5.57
CA ILE A 374 -5.04 -16.41 6.05
C ILE A 374 -5.78 -17.18 7.16
N ARG A 375 -5.87 -18.51 7.04
CA ARG A 375 -6.53 -19.36 8.05
C ARG A 375 -5.77 -19.38 9.36
N GLU A 376 -4.44 -19.46 9.31
CA GLU A 376 -3.61 -19.35 10.52
C GLU A 376 -3.70 -17.96 11.13
N ALA A 377 -3.71 -16.89 10.33
CA ALA A 377 -3.91 -15.54 10.82
C ALA A 377 -5.24 -15.38 11.57
N VAL A 378 -6.34 -15.92 11.03
CA VAL A 378 -7.64 -15.96 11.70
C VAL A 378 -7.55 -16.70 13.03
N TRP A 379 -6.91 -17.88 13.05
CA TRP A 379 -6.73 -18.66 14.26
C TRP A 379 -5.89 -17.95 15.32
N LEU A 380 -4.80 -17.30 14.93
CA LEU A 380 -3.93 -16.52 15.83
C LEU A 380 -4.64 -15.31 16.46
N THR A 381 -5.71 -14.82 15.81
CA THR A 381 -6.58 -13.76 16.36
C THR A 381 -7.72 -14.30 17.22
N ASP A 382 -7.65 -15.57 17.63
CA ASP A 382 -8.71 -16.25 18.39
C ASP A 382 -10.08 -16.14 17.71
N ASN A 383 -10.09 -16.21 16.37
CA ASN A 383 -11.28 -16.04 15.52
C ASN A 383 -12.04 -14.72 15.74
N THR A 384 -11.39 -13.68 16.29
CA THR A 384 -11.96 -12.33 16.43
C THR A 384 -12.35 -11.76 15.06
N TYR A 385 -11.58 -12.10 14.03
CA TYR A 385 -11.82 -11.71 12.65
C TYR A 385 -12.06 -12.94 11.77
N LYS A 386 -12.88 -12.77 10.74
CA LYS A 386 -13.16 -13.84 9.78
C LYS A 386 -12.16 -13.85 8.64
N TYR A 387 -12.19 -14.93 7.87
CA TYR A 387 -11.37 -15.08 6.66
C TYR A 387 -11.58 -13.90 5.69
N GLU A 388 -12.83 -13.47 5.53
CA GLU A 388 -13.23 -12.39 4.64
C GLU A 388 -12.66 -11.05 5.11
N ASP A 389 -12.64 -10.79 6.42
CA ASP A 389 -12.10 -9.56 6.99
C ASP A 389 -10.60 -9.41 6.69
N LEU A 390 -9.85 -10.53 6.78
CA LEU A 390 -8.44 -10.57 6.40
C LEU A 390 -8.24 -10.31 4.90
N VAL A 391 -9.07 -10.92 4.04
CA VAL A 391 -9.01 -10.71 2.58
C VAL A 391 -9.26 -9.24 2.23
N ARG A 392 -10.29 -8.64 2.81
CA ARG A 392 -10.62 -7.22 2.64
C ARG A 392 -9.49 -6.32 3.10
N MET A 393 -8.98 -6.55 4.31
CA MET A 393 -7.88 -5.78 4.88
C MET A 393 -6.61 -5.89 4.01
N MET A 394 -6.29 -7.07 3.47
CA MET A 394 -5.16 -7.20 2.53
C MET A 394 -5.34 -6.34 1.28
N GLY A 395 -6.55 -6.30 0.71
CA GLY A 395 -6.85 -5.45 -0.44
C GLY A 395 -6.79 -3.96 -0.11
N GLU A 396 -7.27 -3.54 1.06
CA GLU A 396 -7.10 -2.18 1.56
C GLU A 396 -5.62 -1.81 1.72
N ILE A 397 -4.80 -2.69 2.30
CA ILE A 397 -3.37 -2.44 2.51
C ILE A 397 -2.65 -2.28 1.17
N VAL A 398 -2.83 -3.24 0.25
CA VAL A 398 -2.11 -3.21 -1.04
C VAL A 398 -2.56 -2.06 -1.92
N SER A 399 -3.86 -1.73 -1.94
CA SER A 399 -4.36 -0.55 -2.66
C SER A 399 -3.87 0.75 -2.04
N ALA A 400 -3.97 0.92 -0.71
CA ALA A 400 -3.52 2.11 -0.02
C ALA A 400 -2.00 2.32 -0.10
N LEU A 401 -1.20 1.25 -0.24
CA LEU A 401 0.25 1.33 -0.41
C LEU A 401 0.70 1.34 -1.88
N GLU A 402 -0.24 1.39 -2.85
CA GLU A 402 0.05 1.37 -4.29
C GLU A 402 0.95 0.19 -4.69
N GLY A 403 0.71 -1.02 -4.15
CA GLY A 403 1.54 -2.19 -4.43
C GLY A 403 2.99 -2.14 -3.90
N LYS A 404 3.42 -1.02 -3.31
CA LYS A 404 4.78 -0.84 -2.77
C LYS A 404 4.89 -1.49 -1.40
N ILE A 405 4.87 -2.81 -1.35
CA ILE A 405 4.91 -3.60 -0.10
C ILE A 405 6.25 -3.44 0.60
N ARG A 406 7.33 -3.45 -0.19
CA ARG A 406 8.64 -3.01 0.28
C ARG A 406 8.78 -1.50 0.04
N PRO A 407 9.25 -0.72 1.01
CA PRO A 407 9.48 0.71 0.81
C PRO A 407 10.61 0.98 -0.22
N TRP A 408 10.41 2.00 -1.06
CA TRP A 408 11.51 2.79 -1.62
C TRP A 408 11.81 3.88 -0.59
N SER A 409 13.03 3.92 -0.07
CA SER A 409 13.48 4.75 1.07
C SER A 409 13.00 4.26 2.44
N ARG A 410 13.93 4.35 3.41
CA ARG A 410 13.77 4.30 4.87
C ARG A 410 14.06 2.94 5.50
N ARG A 411 15.29 2.80 6.00
CA ARG A 411 15.76 1.76 6.93
C ARG A 411 14.71 1.41 8.00
N PRO A 412 14.75 0.19 8.56
CA PRO A 412 14.76 0.02 10.01
C PRO A 412 16.12 0.51 10.53
N ARG A 413 16.18 1.66 11.21
CA ARG A 413 17.36 1.93 12.05
C ARG A 413 17.36 0.83 13.10
N LEU A 414 18.34 -0.08 13.04
CA LEU A 414 18.61 -1.02 14.14
C LEU A 414 18.73 -0.30 15.50
N HIS A 415 18.98 1.03 15.52
CA HIS A 415 19.07 1.85 16.72
C HIS A 415 17.73 2.20 17.41
N HIS A 416 16.57 2.22 16.72
CA HIS A 416 15.29 2.44 17.42
C HIS A 416 14.66 1.13 17.93
N VAL A 417 14.99 0.01 17.28
CA VAL A 417 14.61 -1.31 17.78
C VAL A 417 15.60 -1.81 18.81
N THR A 418 16.88 -1.41 18.84
CA THR A 418 17.67 -1.62 20.06
C THR A 418 17.13 -0.78 21.21
N THR A 419 16.47 0.37 21.01
CA THR A 419 15.78 1.01 22.14
C THR A 419 14.53 0.21 22.56
N CYS A 420 13.66 -0.21 21.64
CA CYS A 420 12.48 -1.02 21.98
C CYS A 420 12.78 -2.46 22.44
N VAL A 421 13.79 -3.13 21.88
CA VAL A 421 14.26 -4.50 22.20
C VAL A 421 15.31 -4.49 23.31
N ALA A 422 16.01 -3.37 23.59
CA ALA A 422 16.73 -3.25 24.86
C ALA A 422 15.82 -2.81 26.01
N THR A 423 14.69 -2.13 25.78
CA THR A 423 13.62 -2.05 26.80
C THR A 423 12.84 -3.36 26.90
N CYS A 424 12.75 -4.13 25.81
CA CYS A 424 12.27 -5.51 25.83
C CYS A 424 13.45 -6.49 25.84
N ALA A 425 14.37 -6.32 26.80
CA ALA A 425 15.14 -7.44 27.34
C ALA A 425 14.16 -8.40 28.04
N GLY A 426 13.27 -8.99 27.24
CA GLY A 426 12.07 -9.71 27.63
C GLY A 426 12.24 -11.21 27.59
N ALA A 427 13.47 -11.72 27.43
CA ALA A 427 13.75 -13.11 27.77
C ALA A 427 13.59 -13.36 29.29
N LEU A 428 13.89 -12.35 30.11
CA LEU A 428 13.70 -12.38 31.57
C LEU A 428 12.25 -12.09 32.00
N CYS A 429 11.50 -11.28 31.26
CA CYS A 429 10.13 -10.90 31.64
C CYS A 429 9.12 -12.06 31.44
N VAL A 430 9.29 -12.85 30.37
CA VAL A 430 8.44 -14.03 30.10
C VAL A 430 8.73 -15.18 31.09
N GLN A 431 9.97 -15.33 31.54
CA GLN A 431 10.34 -16.29 32.60
C GLN A 431 9.86 -15.82 33.98
N HIS A 432 10.05 -14.55 34.33
CA HIS A 432 9.60 -13.99 35.60
C HIS A 432 8.07 -14.02 35.76
N TRP A 433 7.31 -13.79 34.68
CA TRP A 433 5.84 -13.91 34.71
C TRP A 433 5.37 -15.37 34.85
N ARG A 434 6.05 -16.34 34.22
CA ARG A 434 5.77 -17.78 34.40
C ARG A 434 6.11 -18.27 35.81
N GLU A 435 7.15 -17.73 36.44
CA GLU A 435 7.57 -18.08 37.81
C GLU A 435 6.63 -17.53 38.88
N HIS A 436 6.00 -16.36 38.66
CA HIS A 436 5.09 -15.75 39.63
C HIS A 436 3.60 -16.14 39.47
N HIS A 437 3.20 -16.78 38.37
CA HIS A 437 1.82 -17.25 38.15
C HIS A 437 1.73 -18.65 37.49
N PRO A 438 2.14 -19.72 38.19
CA PRO A 438 2.00 -21.08 37.67
C PRO A 438 0.51 -21.46 37.59
N GLY A 439 -0.01 -21.63 36.37
CA GLY A 439 -1.36 -22.18 36.12
C GLY A 439 -2.36 -21.29 35.38
N GLN A 440 -1.97 -20.11 34.88
CA GLN A 440 -2.86 -19.28 34.05
C GLN A 440 -2.50 -19.38 32.56
N THR A 441 -3.35 -20.06 31.79
CA THR A 441 -3.35 -20.04 30.33
C THR A 441 -3.67 -18.63 29.83
N LEU A 442 -2.82 -18.10 28.95
CA LEU A 442 -2.91 -16.83 28.20
C LEU A 442 -4.32 -16.20 28.19
N ARG A 443 -4.61 -15.33 29.17
CA ARG A 443 -5.86 -14.57 29.21
C ARG A 443 -5.70 -13.24 28.47
N TRP A 444 -6.29 -13.23 27.28
CA TRP A 444 -6.69 -12.13 26.39
C TRP A 444 -7.50 -10.97 27.02
N ALA A 445 -7.44 -10.76 28.33
CA ALA A 445 -8.29 -9.79 29.03
C ALA A 445 -7.92 -8.32 28.74
N CYS A 446 -6.66 -8.01 28.41
CA CYS A 446 -6.20 -6.62 28.32
C CYS A 446 -6.66 -5.91 27.02
N MET A 447 -6.77 -6.63 25.90
CA MET A 447 -7.22 -6.05 24.64
C MET A 447 -8.76 -5.98 24.56
N GLN A 448 -9.48 -6.93 25.19
CA GLN A 448 -10.95 -6.93 25.27
C GLN A 448 -11.52 -5.94 26.30
N HIS A 449 -10.81 -5.59 27.38
CA HIS A 449 -11.29 -4.54 28.32
C HIS A 449 -11.28 -3.13 27.75
N CYS A 450 -10.61 -2.95 26.62
CA CYS A 450 -10.44 -1.67 25.96
C CYS A 450 -11.47 -1.40 24.84
N THR A 451 -12.36 -2.35 24.56
CA THR A 451 -13.46 -2.25 23.59
C THR A 451 -14.82 -1.96 24.21
N LYS A 452 -14.91 -1.85 25.55
CA LYS A 452 -16.12 -1.35 26.22
C LYS A 452 -15.99 0.16 26.46
N GLU A 453 -16.87 0.94 25.84
CA GLU A 453 -17.08 2.34 26.22
C GLU A 453 -17.47 2.42 27.70
N PRO A 454 -17.03 3.44 28.45
CA PRO A 454 -17.65 3.74 29.73
C PRO A 454 -19.03 4.34 29.47
N LEU A 455 -20.07 3.53 29.68
CA LEU A 455 -21.41 4.04 29.90
C LEU A 455 -21.34 5.06 31.05
N SER A 456 -21.83 6.26 30.76
CA SER A 456 -22.02 7.37 31.69
C SER A 456 -22.65 6.90 32.99
N ALA A 457 -21.89 6.96 34.08
CA ALA A 457 -22.44 6.86 35.43
C ALA A 457 -23.16 8.17 35.75
N GLU A 458 -24.47 8.21 35.51
CA GLU A 458 -25.36 9.19 36.13
C GLU A 458 -25.38 8.95 37.64
N SER A 459 -25.08 10.01 38.40
CA SER A 459 -25.21 10.06 39.85
C SER A 459 -26.68 9.97 40.27
N PRO A 460 -27.06 9.09 41.21
CA PRO A 460 -28.43 9.04 41.69
C PRO A 460 -28.71 10.18 42.68
N HIS A 461 -29.65 11.05 42.33
CA HIS A 461 -30.29 11.95 43.28
C HIS A 461 -31.22 11.15 44.23
N PRO A 462 -31.24 11.44 45.54
CA PRO A 462 -32.16 10.80 46.46
C PRO A 462 -33.56 11.42 46.34
N VAL A 463 -34.58 10.58 46.13
CA VAL A 463 -36.00 10.94 46.30
C VAL A 463 -36.42 10.55 47.72
N PRO A 464 -37.14 11.41 48.47
CA PRO A 464 -37.54 11.12 49.84
C PRO A 464 -38.70 10.14 49.92
N ALA A 465 -38.75 9.41 51.03
CA ALA A 465 -39.72 8.38 51.36
C ALA A 465 -41.16 8.91 51.52
N VAL A 466 -42.12 8.11 51.05
CA VAL A 466 -43.45 7.92 51.63
C VAL A 466 -43.68 6.42 51.74
#